data_AF-A0AA36GPW4-F1
#
_entry.id   AF-A0AA36GPW4-F1
#
_cell.length_a   1.000
_cell.length_b   1.000
_cell.length_c   1.000
_cell.angle_alpha   90.00
_cell.angle_beta   90.00
_cell.angle_gamma   90.00
#
_symmetry.space_group_name_H-M   'P 1'
#
loop_
_entity.id
_entity.type
_entity.pdbx_description
1 polymer ?
#
loop_
_entity_poly.entity_id
_entity_poly.type
_entity_poly.pdbx_seq_one_letter_code
_entity_poly.pdbx_strand_id
1 'polypeptide(L)'
;MFSYVGTITIAANVVLATQLQGNVLRGSSEIRNIRLSDRTGSLGLPQDALDNLGNFGKELLQKLVNDALQRGIPISNFLSGMGNLPFNIINPEVRIIEHGLYIATDLTISPSLLGVSNGGC
;
A
#
# COMPACT_ATOMS: atom_id res chain seq x y z
N MET A 1 -24.33 18.44 -10.14
CA MET A 1 -25.16 17.31 -9.68
C MET A 1 -24.59 16.06 -10.30
N PHE A 2 -23.95 15.17 -9.52
CA PHE A 2 -23.41 13.91 -10.04
C PHE A 2 -24.50 12.85 -9.95
N SER A 3 -25.06 12.44 -11.09
CA SER A 3 -26.08 11.39 -11.17
C SER A 3 -25.43 10.02 -10.99
N TYR A 4 -26.05 9.14 -10.21
CA TYR A 4 -25.61 7.77 -10.04
C TYR A 4 -25.75 7.01 -11.37
N VAL A 5 -24.64 6.46 -11.87
CA VAL A 5 -24.56 5.81 -13.20
C VAL A 5 -24.40 4.28 -13.13
N GLY A 6 -24.23 3.70 -11.93
CA GLY A 6 -24.20 2.25 -11.75
C GLY A 6 -23.21 1.74 -10.70
N THR A 7 -23.14 0.42 -10.56
CA THR A 7 -22.16 -0.28 -9.70
C THR A 7 -21.24 -1.15 -10.53
N ILE A 8 -19.93 -0.89 -10.44
CA ILE A 8 -18.91 -1.73 -11.07
C ILE A 8 -18.28 -2.62 -10.01
N THR A 9 -18.17 -3.92 -10.31
CA THR A 9 -17.36 -4.86 -9.55
C THR A 9 -16.00 -4.99 -10.23
N ILE A 10 -14.94 -4.81 -9.44
CA ILE A 10 -13.55 -4.92 -9.90
C ILE A 10 -12.96 -6.18 -9.28
N ALA A 11 -12.49 -7.10 -10.13
CA ALA A 11 -11.68 -8.23 -9.71
C ALA A 11 -10.26 -8.04 -10.25
N ALA A 12 -9.26 -8.08 -9.37
CA ALA A 12 -7.86 -7.90 -9.77
C ALA A 12 -6.95 -8.93 -9.10
N ASN A 13 -6.00 -9.46 -9.88
CA ASN A 13 -4.91 -10.28 -9.38
C ASN A 13 -3.64 -9.45 -9.41
N VAL A 14 -3.03 -9.23 -8.25
CA VAL A 14 -1.85 -8.38 -8.10
C VAL A 14 -0.74 -9.16 -7.41
N VAL A 15 0.47 -9.10 -7.96
CA VAL A 15 1.69 -9.57 -7.31
C VAL A 15 2.41 -8.36 -6.76
N LEU A 16 2.78 -8.43 -5.48
CA LEU A 16 3.51 -7.38 -4.78
C LEU A 16 4.85 -7.96 -4.33
N ALA A 17 5.94 -7.26 -4.66
CA ALA A 17 7.27 -7.56 -4.16
C ALA A 17 7.76 -6.33 -3.38
N THR A 18 7.99 -6.50 -2.08
CA THR A 18 8.36 -5.39 -1.20
C THR A 18 9.63 -5.71 -0.43
N GLN A 19 10.45 -4.70 -0.20
CA GLN A 19 11.64 -4.77 0.62
C GLN A 19 11.66 -3.57 1.57
N LEU A 20 12.02 -3.82 2.82
CA LEU A 20 12.36 -2.73 3.73
C LEU A 20 13.85 -2.42 3.68
N GLN A 21 14.20 -1.15 3.52
CA GLN A 21 15.58 -0.67 3.66
C GLN A 21 15.58 0.50 4.65
N GLY A 22 16.18 0.29 5.83
CA GLY A 22 16.10 1.25 6.94
C GLY A 22 14.65 1.43 7.40
N ASN A 23 14.12 2.66 7.31
CA ASN A 23 12.74 3.00 7.69
C ASN A 23 11.81 3.20 6.47
N VAL A 24 12.23 2.77 5.28
CA VAL A 24 11.47 2.99 4.03
C VAL A 24 11.10 1.66 3.40
N LEU A 25 9.79 1.44 3.23
CA LEU A 25 9.24 0.34 2.46
C LEU A 25 9.33 0.69 0.97
N ARG A 26 10.09 -0.08 0.21
CA ARG A 26 10.17 0.03 -1.24
C ARG A 26 9.62 -1.23 -1.88
N GLY A 27 9.29 -1.17 -3.16
CA GLY A 27 8.86 -2.37 -3.86
C GLY A 27 8.43 -2.11 -5.29
N SER A 28 7.85 -3.16 -5.87
CA SER A 28 7.15 -3.13 -7.14
C SER A 28 5.85 -3.91 -7.06
N SER A 29 4.93 -3.56 -7.95
CA SER A 29 3.66 -4.24 -8.12
C SER A 29 3.45 -4.61 -9.59
N GLU A 30 2.89 -5.78 -9.80
CA GLU A 30 2.45 -6.25 -11.10
C GLU A 30 0.97 -6.63 -11.02
N ILE A 31 0.11 -5.89 -11.71
CA ILE A 31 -1.28 -6.29 -11.88
C ILE A 31 -1.30 -7.34 -12.98
N ARG A 32 -1.58 -8.61 -12.66
CA ARG A 32 -1.64 -9.68 -13.66
C ARG A 32 -2.89 -9.55 -14.51
N ASN A 33 -4.03 -9.39 -13.85
CA ASN A 33 -5.34 -9.27 -14.50
C ASN A 33 -6.19 -8.25 -13.75
N ILE A 34 -6.99 -7.48 -14.48
CA ILE A 34 -8.12 -6.72 -13.95
C ILE A 34 -9.35 -7.01 -14.80
N ARG A 35 -10.48 -7.25 -14.15
CA ARG A 35 -11.78 -7.42 -14.81
C ARG A 35 -12.78 -6.47 -14.17
N LEU A 36 -13.39 -5.64 -15.00
CA LEU A 36 -14.50 -4.78 -14.60
C LEU A 36 -15.79 -5.42 -15.07
N SER A 37 -16.76 -5.55 -14.19
CA SER A 37 -18.09 -6.06 -14.54
C SER A 37 -19.14 -5.14 -13.96
N ASP A 38 -20.11 -4.76 -14.79
CA ASP A 38 -21.28 -4.02 -14.32
C ASP A 38 -22.20 -4.98 -13.58
N ARG A 39 -22.41 -4.74 -12.28
CA ARG A 39 -23.21 -5.62 -11.42
C ARG A 39 -24.70 -5.56 -11.75
N THR A 40 -25.16 -4.44 -12.29
CA THR A 40 -26.58 -4.13 -12.50
C THR A 40 -26.93 -3.97 -13.97
N GLY A 41 -25.94 -4.03 -14.88
CA GLY A 41 -26.12 -3.72 -16.31
C GLY A 41 -26.55 -2.28 -16.58
N SER A 42 -26.45 -1.41 -15.56
CA SER A 42 -26.95 -0.04 -15.56
C SER A 42 -26.13 0.93 -16.40
N LEU A 43 -24.87 0.60 -16.69
CA LEU A 43 -23.97 1.41 -17.51
C LEU A 43 -24.25 1.22 -19.00
N GLY A 44 -24.95 0.15 -19.39
CA GLY A 44 -25.22 -0.18 -20.80
C GLY A 44 -23.96 -0.42 -21.64
N LEU A 45 -22.81 -0.60 -20.99
CA LEU A 45 -21.54 -0.86 -21.65
C LEU A 45 -21.38 -2.37 -21.89
N PRO A 46 -20.96 -2.79 -23.10
CA PRO A 46 -20.62 -4.18 -23.34
C PRO A 46 -19.36 -4.56 -22.54
N GLN A 47 -19.26 -5.84 -22.17
CA GLN A 47 -18.12 -6.35 -21.39
C GLN A 47 -16.78 -6.07 -22.09
N ASP A 48 -16.71 -6.12 -23.42
CA ASP A 48 -15.49 -5.80 -24.17
C ASP A 48 -15.03 -4.34 -23.97
N ALA A 49 -15.98 -3.39 -23.85
CA ALA A 49 -15.64 -1.99 -23.57
C ALA A 49 -15.11 -1.83 -22.13
N LEU A 50 -15.69 -2.56 -21.18
CA LEU A 50 -15.23 -2.60 -19.79
C LEU A 50 -13.84 -3.24 -19.67
N ASP A 51 -13.59 -4.32 -20.41
CA ASP A 51 -12.30 -5.01 -20.42
C ASP A 51 -11.20 -4.14 -21.05
N ASN A 52 -11.52 -3.41 -22.13
CA ASN A 52 -10.62 -2.41 -22.72
C ASN A 52 -10.30 -1.25 -21.75
N LEU A 53 -11.32 -0.75 -21.06
CA LEU A 53 -11.13 0.26 -20.00
C LEU A 53 -10.26 -0.29 -18.86
N GLY A 54 -10.43 -1.57 -18.51
CA GLY A 54 -9.61 -2.26 -17.53
C GLY A 54 -8.15 -2.34 -17.93
N ASN A 55 -7.85 -2.72 -19.17
CA ASN A 55 -6.49 -2.77 -19.66
C ASN A 55 -5.82 -1.39 -19.65
N PHE A 56 -6.55 -0.34 -20.06
CA PHE A 56 -6.04 1.03 -19.99
C PHE A 56 -5.81 1.48 -18.54
N GLY A 57 -6.78 1.26 -17.66
CA GLY A 57 -6.68 1.59 -16.24
C GLY A 57 -5.55 0.83 -15.55
N LYS A 58 -5.33 -0.44 -15.90
CA LYS A 58 -4.27 -1.29 -15.38
C LYS A 58 -2.90 -0.64 -15.57
N GLU A 59 -2.58 -0.16 -16.77
CA GLU A 59 -1.27 0.44 -17.03
C GLU A 59 -1.04 1.72 -16.22
N LEU A 60 -2.07 2.57 -16.15
CA LEU A 60 -2.00 3.82 -15.38
C LEU A 60 -1.87 3.56 -13.88
N LEU A 61 -2.71 2.67 -13.34
CA LEU A 61 -2.68 2.28 -11.93
C LEU A 61 -1.37 1.59 -11.58
N GLN A 62 -0.87 0.70 -12.45
CA GLN A 62 0.40 0.02 -12.24
C GLN A 62 1.56 1.01 -12.22
N LYS A 63 1.61 1.99 -13.12
CA LYS A 63 2.62 3.05 -13.07
C LYS A 63 2.52 3.87 -11.79
N LEU A 64 1.33 4.33 -11.43
CA LEU A 64 1.12 5.14 -10.23
C LEU A 64 1.52 4.40 -8.94
N VAL A 65 1.12 3.13 -8.82
CA VAL A 65 1.47 2.30 -7.67
C VAL A 65 2.98 2.02 -7.64
N ASN A 66 3.60 1.70 -8.78
CA ASN A 66 5.03 1.49 -8.85
C ASN A 66 5.82 2.76 -8.55
N ASP A 67 5.41 3.93 -9.04
CA ASP A 67 6.05 5.21 -8.72
C ASP A 67 6.00 5.48 -7.22
N ALA A 68 4.87 5.21 -6.56
CA ALA A 68 4.74 5.34 -5.11
C ALA A 68 5.63 4.35 -4.35
N LEU A 69 5.62 3.07 -4.73
CA LEU A 69 6.45 2.03 -4.11
C LEU A 69 7.95 2.24 -4.35
N GLN A 70 8.34 2.77 -5.51
CA GLN A 70 9.72 3.07 -5.86
C GLN A 70 10.24 4.31 -5.14
N ARG A 71 9.43 5.38 -5.02
CA ARG A 71 9.74 6.54 -4.17
C ARG A 71 9.98 6.10 -2.73
N GLY A 72 9.23 5.08 -2.31
CA GLY A 72 9.30 4.46 -1.01
C GLY A 72 8.32 5.12 -0.05
N ILE A 73 7.78 4.29 0.84
CA ILE A 73 6.81 4.69 1.85
C ILE A 73 7.52 4.64 3.21
N PRO A 74 7.77 5.80 3.85
CA PRO A 74 8.36 5.83 5.18
C PRO A 74 7.45 5.14 6.21
N ILE A 75 7.95 4.18 6.99
CA ILE A 75 7.12 3.53 8.01
C ILE A 75 6.72 4.49 9.12
N SER A 76 7.49 5.57 9.35
CA SER A 76 7.10 6.67 10.22
C SER A 76 5.71 7.23 9.90
N ASN A 77 5.26 7.16 8.64
CA ASN A 77 3.92 7.61 8.25
C ASN A 77 2.83 6.71 8.84
N PHE A 78 3.06 5.40 8.97
CA PHE A 78 2.12 4.48 9.63
C PHE A 78 2.17 4.60 11.16
N LEU A 79 3.33 4.99 11.70
CA LEU A 79 3.56 5.21 13.12
C LEU A 79 3.28 6.65 13.58
N SER A 80 2.79 7.50 12.68
CA SER A 80 2.56 8.92 12.95
C SER A 80 1.47 9.17 14.00
N GLY A 81 0.56 8.22 14.20
CA GLY A 81 -0.40 8.20 15.33
C GLY A 81 0.23 7.85 16.69
N MET A 82 1.50 7.43 16.71
CA MET A 82 2.26 7.02 17.90
C MET A 82 3.24 8.10 18.42
N GLY A 83 3.09 9.36 17.97
CA GLY A 83 3.78 10.51 18.55
C GLY A 83 5.12 10.88 17.91
N ASN A 84 5.35 10.52 16.64
CA ASN A 84 6.54 10.93 15.86
C ASN A 84 7.89 10.63 16.55
N LEU A 85 7.91 9.59 17.38
CA LEU A 85 9.08 9.16 18.12
C LEU A 85 10.13 8.60 17.15
N PRO A 86 11.40 9.03 17.24
CA PRO A 86 12.46 8.56 16.37
C PRO A 86 12.85 7.12 16.76
N PHE A 87 12.15 6.15 16.21
CA PHE A 87 12.44 4.73 16.37
C PHE A 87 13.38 4.24 15.28
N ASN A 88 14.33 3.38 15.64
CA ASN A 88 15.12 2.63 14.68
C ASN A 88 14.53 1.23 14.50
N ILE A 89 14.27 0.87 13.23
CA ILE A 89 13.70 -0.42 12.81
C ILE A 89 14.84 -1.39 12.55
N ILE A 90 14.81 -2.57 13.18
CA ILE A 90 15.83 -3.62 13.08
C ILE A 90 15.15 -4.93 12.67
N ASN A 91 15.74 -5.64 11.71
CA ASN A 91 15.25 -6.94 11.20
C ASN A 91 13.75 -6.93 10.85
N PRO A 92 13.32 -6.01 9.96
CA PRO A 92 11.92 -5.93 9.56
C PRO A 92 11.52 -7.15 8.72
N GLU A 93 10.36 -7.71 9.06
CA GLU A 93 9.69 -8.74 8.30
C GLU A 93 8.33 -8.23 7.81
N VAL A 94 8.06 -8.41 6.51
CA VAL A 94 6.82 -7.98 5.89
C VAL A 94 6.11 -9.20 5.31
N ARG A 95 4.84 -9.41 5.67
CA ARG A 95 4.00 -10.49 5.16
C ARG A 95 2.64 -9.95 4.74
N ILE A 96 2.10 -10.47 3.65
CA ILE A 96 0.71 -10.23 3.27
C ILE A 96 -0.13 -11.28 3.98
N ILE A 97 -1.12 -10.84 4.75
CA ILE A 97 -2.11 -11.69 5.41
C ILE A 97 -3.49 -11.42 4.80
N GLU A 98 -4.48 -12.20 5.20
CA GLU A 98 -5.85 -12.02 4.72
C GLU A 98 -6.33 -10.59 5.01
N HIS A 99 -6.55 -9.81 3.94
CA HIS A 99 -6.95 -8.41 3.95
C HIS A 99 -6.03 -7.44 4.71
N GLY A 100 -4.75 -7.79 4.94
CA GLY A 100 -3.83 -6.96 5.71
C GLY A 100 -2.37 -7.05 5.28
N LEU A 101 -1.62 -6.00 5.61
CA LEU A 101 -0.16 -5.99 5.54
C LEU A 101 0.38 -6.15 6.96
N TYR A 102 1.01 -7.29 7.24
CA TYR A 102 1.69 -7.55 8.50
C TYR A 102 3.13 -7.07 8.42
N ILE A 103 3.55 -6.25 9.38
CA ILE A 103 4.92 -5.77 9.52
C ILE A 103 5.36 -6.08 10.95
N ALA A 104 6.39 -6.92 11.08
CA ALA A 104 7.08 -7.18 12.33
C ALA A 104 8.48 -6.57 12.26
N THR A 105 8.98 -6.04 13.37
CA THR A 105 10.34 -5.52 13.47
C THR A 105 10.74 -5.41 14.92
N ASP A 106 12.04 -5.53 15.19
CA ASP A 106 12.62 -5.11 16.45
C ASP A 106 12.77 -3.58 16.43
N LEU A 107 12.54 -2.93 17.57
CA LEU A 107 12.65 -1.48 17.71
C LEU A 107 13.71 -1.14 18.75
N THR A 108 14.59 -0.19 18.41
CA THR A 108 15.44 0.46 19.42
C THR A 108 14.87 1.82 19.78
N ILE A 109 14.65 2.03 21.08
CA ILE A 109 14.20 3.30 21.65
C ILE A 109 15.39 3.95 22.36
N SER A 110 15.74 5.17 21.97
CA SER A 110 16.79 5.93 22.65
C SER A 110 16.36 6.24 24.09
N PRO A 111 17.18 5.96 25.13
CA PRO A 111 16.85 6.26 26.54
C PRO A 111 16.47 7.72 26.80
N SER A 112 17.04 8.64 26.01
CA SER A 112 16.72 10.07 26.02
C SER A 112 15.25 10.38 25.69
N LEU A 113 14.56 9.50 24.95
CA LEU A 113 13.13 9.62 24.64
C LEU A 113 12.23 9.15 25.79
N LEU A 114 12.77 8.37 26.72
CA LEU A 114 12.07 7.87 27.91
C LEU A 114 12.27 8.77 29.13
N GLY A 115 12.91 9.93 28.96
CA GLY A 115 13.25 10.85 30.05
C GLY A 115 14.37 10.34 30.96
N VAL A 116 15.06 9.26 30.59
CA VAL A 116 16.23 8.76 31.29
C VAL A 116 17.45 9.50 30.73
N SER A 117 17.72 10.70 31.24
CA SER A 117 19.07 11.24 31.14
C SER A 117 19.97 10.35 32.00
N ASN A 118 21.15 9.99 31.49
CA ASN A 118 22.17 9.34 32.30
C ASN A 118 22.58 10.29 33.43
N GLY A 119 21.83 10.26 34.53
CA GLY A 119 22.26 10.75 35.82
C GLY A 119 23.41 9.87 36.24
N GLY A 120 24.62 10.43 36.15
CA GLY A 120 25.85 9.76 36.53
C GLY A 120 25.76 9.20 37.95
N CYS A 121 26.42 8.06 38.15
CA CYS A 121 26.96 7.72 39.45
C CYS A 121 28.11 8.69 39.80
#